data_AF-A0A3R7J587-F1
#
_entry.id   AF-A0A3R7J587-F1
#
_cell.length_a   1.000
_cell.length_b   1.000
_cell.length_c   1.000
_cell.angle_alpha   90.00
_cell.angle_beta   90.00
_cell.angle_gamma   90.00
#
_symmetry.space_group_name_H-M   'P 1'
#
loop_
_entity.id
_entity.type
_entity.pdbx_description
1 polymer ?
#
loop_
_entity_poly.entity_id
_entity_poly.type
_entity_poly.pdbx_seq_one_letter_code
_entity_poly.pdbx_strand_id
1 'polypeptide(L)'
;MPSHDAVTEGISAVPDTTPSFELLRDALLDLSQPVGKRTRAIFYLRSRGGKEDLQVLLTALLNQKDSELMRHELAYVIGQFQDEDACETLHKVVADNSDDGMVRHEAAEALGAIGAAQSLPLLEKYCADPAPEVADTCKLAVSLVKYKLSKAKGEVLEGEVDRNPYLSEDPAPAAEKDIPTAELRKILLDHDGEMFAKYRAMFSLRNRNTEEAALALADSFSDPNPLFKHEVAYVMGQMENPCTVPALKRVLLDASEHRMVRHEAAEALGAIGTTECEEVLKEYLQDEAQVVRESCEVALDIMDYWAPTNLCFALDLGSGIDFNVSTVALC
;
A
#
# COMPACT_ATOMS: atom_id res chain seq x y z
N MET A 1 36.74 -42.41 -30.97
CA MET A 1 37.05 -41.03 -30.53
C MET A 1 36.33 -40.08 -31.46
N PRO A 2 35.62 -39.06 -30.97
CA PRO A 2 34.61 -39.11 -29.89
C PRO A 2 33.20 -38.77 -30.48
N SER A 3 32.10 -39.44 -30.12
CA SER A 3 31.25 -39.13 -28.95
C SER A 3 31.05 -37.63 -28.71
N HIS A 4 30.02 -37.04 -29.32
CA HIS A 4 29.47 -35.74 -28.92
C HIS A 4 28.33 -35.97 -27.91
N ASP A 5 28.71 -36.21 -26.66
CA ASP A 5 27.81 -35.99 -25.53
C ASP A 5 27.62 -34.49 -25.38
N ALA A 6 26.47 -33.97 -25.83
CA ALA A 6 26.07 -32.60 -25.57
C ALA A 6 25.54 -32.53 -24.14
N VAL A 7 26.40 -32.06 -23.22
CA VAL A 7 26.09 -31.86 -21.81
C VAL A 7 24.85 -30.96 -21.69
N THR A 8 23.73 -31.52 -21.23
CA THR A 8 22.66 -30.71 -20.65
C THR A 8 23.17 -30.21 -19.31
N GLU A 9 23.85 -29.06 -19.32
CA GLU A 9 24.11 -28.31 -18.09
C GLU A 9 22.76 -28.02 -17.45
N GLY A 10 22.53 -28.63 -16.29
CA GLY A 10 21.35 -28.34 -15.51
C GLY A 10 21.40 -26.88 -15.13
N ILE A 11 20.37 -26.13 -15.54
CA ILE A 11 20.11 -24.80 -14.98
C ILE A 11 19.98 -25.04 -13.48
N SER A 12 21.00 -24.62 -12.71
CA SER A 12 20.92 -24.64 -11.27
C SER A 12 19.70 -23.82 -10.89
N ALA A 13 18.71 -24.46 -10.27
CA ALA A 13 17.63 -23.71 -9.66
C ALA A 13 18.28 -22.68 -8.73
N VAL A 14 17.90 -21.42 -8.89
CA VAL A 14 18.21 -20.40 -7.88
C VAL A 14 17.62 -20.96 -6.58
N PRO A 15 18.40 -21.09 -5.49
CA PRO A 15 17.86 -21.60 -4.25
C PRO A 15 16.68 -20.72 -3.83
N ASP A 16 15.57 -21.37 -3.47
CA ASP A 16 14.41 -20.67 -2.96
C ASP A 16 14.81 -20.02 -1.62
N THR A 17 15.04 -18.71 -1.66
CA THR A 17 15.45 -17.90 -0.50
C THR A 17 14.26 -17.51 0.37
N THR A 18 13.04 -17.89 -0.02
CA THR A 18 11.82 -17.61 0.73
C THR A 18 11.92 -18.20 2.15
N PRO A 19 11.81 -17.39 3.22
CA PRO A 19 11.85 -17.89 4.59
C PRO A 19 10.69 -18.86 4.89
N SER A 20 10.87 -19.77 5.85
CA SER A 20 9.80 -20.70 6.24
C SER A 20 8.64 -19.96 6.91
N PHE A 21 7.45 -20.55 6.85
CA PHE A 21 6.24 -20.03 7.50
C PHE A 21 6.48 -19.73 8.99
N GLU A 22 7.17 -20.62 9.70
CA GLU A 22 7.47 -20.45 11.12
C GLU A 22 8.34 -19.23 11.38
N LEU A 23 9.39 -19.00 10.57
CA LEU A 23 10.27 -17.83 10.70
C LEU A 23 9.50 -16.52 10.44
N LEU A 24 8.61 -16.51 9.45
CA LEU A 24 7.78 -15.35 9.12
C LEU A 24 6.74 -15.06 10.21
N ARG A 25 6.03 -16.11 10.65
CA ARG A 25 5.05 -16.04 11.74
C ARG A 25 5.70 -15.55 13.03
N ASP A 26 6.84 -16.13 13.41
CA ASP A 26 7.51 -15.80 14.67
C ASP A 26 8.13 -14.40 14.63
N ALA A 27 8.62 -13.95 13.46
CA ALA A 27 9.03 -12.56 13.26
C ALA A 27 7.86 -11.58 13.36
N LEU A 28 6.71 -11.87 12.71
CA LEU A 28 5.54 -11.00 12.73
C LEU A 28 4.90 -10.88 14.12
N LEU A 29 4.70 -12.00 14.83
CA LEU A 29 3.97 -12.03 16.09
C LEU A 29 4.79 -11.56 17.31
N ASP A 30 6.12 -11.53 17.21
CA ASP A 30 6.98 -10.97 18.25
C ASP A 30 7.07 -9.44 18.14
N LEU A 31 6.25 -8.75 18.94
CA LEU A 31 6.22 -7.28 19.03
C LEU A 31 7.55 -6.65 19.51
N SER A 32 8.55 -7.44 19.92
CA SER A 32 9.90 -6.93 20.25
C SER A 32 10.86 -6.89 19.05
N GLN A 33 10.47 -7.43 17.90
CA GLN A 33 11.24 -7.32 16.65
C GLN A 33 11.11 -5.90 16.04
N PRO A 34 12.14 -5.39 15.35
CA PRO A 34 12.07 -4.09 14.66
C PRO A 34 10.94 -4.04 13.63
N VAL A 35 10.29 -2.88 13.48
CA VAL A 35 9.10 -2.71 12.62
C VAL A 35 9.36 -3.17 11.18
N GLY A 36 10.44 -2.73 10.53
CA GLY A 36 10.77 -3.14 9.16
C GLY A 36 11.01 -4.66 8.98
N LYS A 37 11.48 -5.37 10.01
CA LYS A 37 11.55 -6.85 9.99
C LYS A 37 10.15 -7.48 10.00
N ARG A 38 9.21 -6.90 10.74
CA ARG A 38 7.82 -7.36 10.84
C ARG A 38 7.05 -7.02 9.56
N THR A 39 7.24 -5.82 9.01
CA THR A 39 6.73 -5.41 7.69
C THR A 39 7.19 -6.34 6.58
N ARG A 40 8.51 -6.64 6.47
CA ARG A 40 9.01 -7.65 5.52
C ARG A 40 8.30 -9.00 5.67
N ALA A 41 8.09 -9.47 6.91
CA ALA A 41 7.41 -10.73 7.13
C ALA A 41 5.96 -10.74 6.59
N ILE A 42 5.22 -9.63 6.72
CA ILE A 42 3.87 -9.46 6.13
C ILE A 42 3.92 -9.67 4.61
N PHE A 43 4.82 -8.99 3.91
CA PHE A 43 4.92 -9.10 2.43
C PHE A 43 5.40 -10.47 1.95
N TYR A 44 6.22 -11.20 2.71
CA TYR A 44 6.50 -12.61 2.42
C TYR A 44 5.28 -13.51 2.59
N LEU A 45 4.50 -13.32 3.65
CA LEU A 45 3.27 -14.07 3.89
C LEU A 45 2.27 -13.83 2.75
N ARG A 46 2.15 -12.59 2.25
CA ARG A 46 1.43 -12.26 1.01
C ARG A 46 1.95 -13.03 -0.21
N SER A 47 3.26 -12.98 -0.44
CA SER A 47 3.88 -13.61 -1.61
C SER A 47 3.77 -15.14 -1.61
N ARG A 48 3.70 -15.76 -0.43
CA ARG A 48 3.40 -17.19 -0.24
C ARG A 48 1.93 -17.51 -0.50
N GLY A 49 1.02 -16.64 -0.06
CA GLY A 49 -0.42 -16.69 -0.40
C GLY A 49 -1.19 -17.90 0.16
N GLY A 50 -0.62 -18.65 1.11
CA GLY A 50 -1.24 -19.83 1.69
C GLY A 50 -2.33 -19.48 2.71
N LYS A 51 -3.24 -20.42 2.97
CA LYS A 51 -4.28 -20.25 3.99
C LYS A 51 -3.69 -20.04 5.39
N GLU A 52 -2.57 -20.70 5.71
CA GLU A 52 -1.85 -20.49 6.97
C GLU A 52 -1.26 -19.08 7.09
N ASP A 53 -0.78 -18.53 5.98
CA ASP A 53 -0.24 -17.17 5.88
C ASP A 53 -1.36 -16.14 6.16
N LEU A 54 -2.53 -16.30 5.52
CA LEU A 54 -3.69 -15.45 5.79
C LEU A 54 -4.13 -15.53 7.27
N GLN A 55 -4.15 -16.72 7.88
CA GLN A 55 -4.60 -16.89 9.27
C GLN A 55 -3.65 -16.24 10.29
N VAL A 56 -2.33 -16.22 10.06
CA VAL A 56 -1.41 -15.44 10.93
C VAL A 56 -1.62 -13.94 10.76
N LEU A 57 -1.81 -13.44 9.53
CA LEU A 57 -2.07 -12.02 9.27
C LEU A 57 -3.35 -11.56 9.98
N LEU A 58 -4.44 -12.32 9.85
CA LEU A 58 -5.72 -12.05 10.54
C LEU A 58 -5.56 -12.09 12.08
N THR A 59 -4.69 -12.96 12.60
CA THR A 59 -4.39 -13.03 14.04
C THR A 59 -3.61 -11.81 14.52
N ALA A 60 -2.64 -11.34 13.73
CA ALA A 60 -1.85 -10.14 14.03
C ALA A 60 -2.73 -8.87 13.97
N LEU A 61 -3.62 -8.75 12.98
CA LEU A 61 -4.50 -7.59 12.80
C LEU A 61 -5.41 -7.33 14.02
N LEU A 62 -5.83 -8.39 14.71
CA LEU A 62 -6.66 -8.30 15.93
C LEU A 62 -5.85 -7.97 17.21
N ASN A 63 -4.53 -7.88 17.15
CA ASN A 63 -3.68 -7.61 18.31
C ASN A 63 -3.61 -6.11 18.62
N GLN A 64 -4.57 -5.60 19.39
CA GLN A 64 -4.67 -4.20 19.85
C GLN A 64 -3.50 -3.68 20.74
N LYS A 65 -2.38 -4.42 20.82
CA LYS A 65 -1.12 -3.98 21.45
C LYS A 65 -0.04 -3.61 20.42
N ASP A 66 -0.29 -3.93 19.15
CA ASP A 66 0.59 -3.60 18.04
C ASP A 66 0.39 -2.15 17.60
N SER A 67 1.31 -1.61 16.79
CA SER A 67 1.20 -0.21 16.35
C SER A 67 0.11 -0.01 15.30
N GLU A 68 -0.36 1.23 15.19
CA GLU A 68 -1.33 1.67 14.19
C GLU A 68 -0.82 1.40 12.76
N LEU A 69 0.47 1.68 12.50
CA LEU A 69 1.11 1.38 11.21
C LEU A 69 1.09 -0.12 10.92
N MET A 70 1.57 -0.95 11.85
CA MET A 70 1.63 -2.40 11.63
C MET A 70 0.24 -3.01 11.37
N ARG A 71 -0.80 -2.47 12.00
CA ARG A 71 -2.18 -2.96 11.82
C ARG A 71 -2.84 -2.42 10.55
N HIS A 72 -2.48 -1.22 10.10
CA HIS A 72 -2.78 -0.72 8.75
C HIS A 72 -2.17 -1.65 7.68
N GLU A 73 -0.86 -1.88 7.73
CA GLU A 73 -0.16 -2.77 6.78
C GLU A 73 -0.74 -4.18 6.71
N LEU A 74 -1.13 -4.72 7.87
CA LEU A 74 -1.83 -6.00 7.93
C LEU A 74 -3.18 -5.96 7.21
N ALA A 75 -3.99 -4.92 7.41
CA ALA A 75 -5.28 -4.78 6.75
C ALA A 75 -5.12 -4.62 5.23
N TYR A 76 -4.20 -3.75 4.77
CA TYR A 76 -3.87 -3.55 3.36
C TYR A 76 -3.52 -4.88 2.70
N VAL A 77 -2.52 -5.57 3.25
CA VAL A 77 -2.03 -6.83 2.70
C VAL A 77 -3.09 -7.93 2.72
N ILE A 78 -3.93 -8.01 3.76
CA ILE A 78 -5.08 -8.93 3.80
C ILE A 78 -6.09 -8.62 2.68
N GLY A 79 -6.35 -7.34 2.37
CA GLY A 79 -7.16 -6.94 1.22
C GLY A 79 -6.60 -7.47 -0.11
N GLN A 80 -5.27 -7.42 -0.26
CA GLN A 80 -4.54 -7.92 -1.43
C GLN A 80 -4.56 -9.46 -1.58
N PHE A 81 -5.01 -10.25 -0.59
CA PHE A 81 -5.28 -11.70 -0.79
C PHE A 81 -6.58 -11.95 -1.57
N GLN A 82 -7.53 -11.02 -1.54
CA GLN A 82 -8.87 -11.16 -2.11
C GLN A 82 -9.68 -12.39 -1.63
N ASP A 83 -9.36 -12.94 -0.45
CA ASP A 83 -10.03 -14.11 0.13
C ASP A 83 -11.23 -13.69 1.00
N GLU A 84 -12.43 -14.22 0.71
CA GLU A 84 -13.64 -13.93 1.50
C GLU A 84 -13.54 -14.42 2.95
N ASP A 85 -12.67 -15.39 3.26
CA ASP A 85 -12.42 -15.85 4.64
C ASP A 85 -11.88 -14.73 5.56
N ALA A 86 -11.30 -13.66 5.00
CA ALA A 86 -10.86 -12.49 5.77
C ALA A 86 -12.02 -11.58 6.24
N CYS A 87 -13.18 -11.63 5.59
CA CYS A 87 -14.26 -10.65 5.78
C CYS A 87 -14.75 -10.56 7.24
N GLU A 88 -14.90 -11.68 7.95
CA GLU A 88 -15.40 -11.66 9.34
C GLU A 88 -14.45 -10.93 10.30
N THR A 89 -13.13 -10.98 10.05
CA THR A 89 -12.14 -10.28 10.86
C THR A 89 -12.10 -8.79 10.51
N LEU A 90 -12.08 -8.45 9.22
CA LEU A 90 -12.12 -7.06 8.75
C LEU A 90 -13.40 -6.34 9.21
N HIS A 91 -14.55 -7.03 9.19
CA HIS A 91 -15.83 -6.53 9.74
C HIS A 91 -15.71 -6.14 11.22
N LYS A 92 -14.93 -6.88 12.03
CA LYS A 92 -14.72 -6.56 13.45
C LYS A 92 -13.87 -5.31 13.61
N VAL A 93 -12.82 -5.13 12.80
CA VAL A 93 -11.93 -3.96 12.85
C VAL A 93 -12.69 -2.69 12.44
N VAL A 94 -13.35 -2.68 11.28
CA VAL A 94 -14.16 -1.51 10.84
C VAL A 94 -15.22 -1.14 11.89
N ALA A 95 -15.81 -2.15 12.54
CA ALA A 95 -16.85 -1.94 13.54
C ALA A 95 -16.37 -1.55 14.95
N ASP A 96 -15.06 -1.63 15.24
CA ASP A 96 -14.51 -1.25 16.53
C ASP A 96 -14.28 0.25 16.60
N ASN A 97 -15.28 0.98 17.10
CA ASN A 97 -15.21 2.43 17.30
C ASN A 97 -14.20 2.86 18.40
N SER A 98 -13.46 1.94 19.02
CA SER A 98 -12.35 2.25 19.94
C SER A 98 -10.96 2.10 19.31
N ASP A 99 -10.91 1.61 18.06
CA ASP A 99 -9.71 1.46 17.25
C ASP A 99 -9.38 2.77 16.48
N ASP A 100 -8.14 2.92 16.03
CA ASP A 100 -7.69 4.12 15.32
C ASP A 100 -8.29 4.22 13.91
N GLY A 101 -8.61 5.45 13.49
CA GLY A 101 -9.21 5.74 12.19
C GLY A 101 -8.41 5.23 10.99
N MET A 102 -7.08 5.22 11.10
CA MET A 102 -6.16 4.69 10.08
C MET A 102 -6.39 3.19 9.83
N VAL A 103 -6.33 2.38 10.89
CA VAL A 103 -6.53 0.93 10.81
C VAL A 103 -7.96 0.60 10.36
N ARG A 104 -8.94 1.42 10.75
CA ARG A 104 -10.36 1.24 10.39
C ARG A 104 -10.66 1.58 8.93
N HIS A 105 -10.01 2.60 8.33
CA HIS A 105 -10.18 2.83 6.89
C HIS A 105 -9.57 1.69 6.10
N GLU A 106 -8.38 1.23 6.49
CA GLU A 106 -7.66 0.21 5.73
C GLU A 106 -8.37 -1.15 5.78
N ALA A 107 -9.00 -1.47 6.91
CA ALA A 107 -9.91 -2.62 6.98
C ALA A 107 -11.18 -2.46 6.13
N ALA A 108 -11.65 -1.24 5.87
CA ALA A 108 -12.79 -0.97 4.98
C ALA A 108 -12.38 -1.01 3.49
N GLU A 109 -11.18 -0.52 3.17
CA GLU A 109 -10.54 -0.63 1.86
C GLU A 109 -10.35 -2.10 1.47
N ALA A 110 -9.76 -2.91 2.37
CA ALA A 110 -9.55 -4.33 2.18
C ALA A 110 -10.85 -5.09 1.85
N LEU A 111 -11.98 -4.72 2.46
CA LEU A 111 -13.30 -5.27 2.12
C LEU A 111 -13.77 -4.87 0.70
N GLY A 112 -13.40 -3.67 0.25
CA GLY A 112 -13.57 -3.22 -1.14
C GLY A 112 -12.70 -4.01 -2.12
N ALA A 113 -11.43 -4.22 -1.79
CA ALA A 113 -10.46 -5.00 -2.57
C ALA A 113 -10.89 -6.47 -2.73
N ILE A 114 -11.39 -7.11 -1.66
CA ILE A 114 -11.99 -8.45 -1.70
C ILE A 114 -13.26 -8.45 -2.57
N GLY A 115 -14.10 -7.41 -2.49
CA GLY A 115 -15.26 -7.26 -3.38
C GLY A 115 -16.49 -8.11 -3.00
N ALA A 116 -16.48 -8.76 -1.83
CA ALA A 116 -17.52 -9.70 -1.41
C ALA A 116 -18.86 -8.99 -1.12
N ALA A 117 -19.95 -9.47 -1.73
CA ALA A 117 -21.29 -8.88 -1.57
C ALA A 117 -21.79 -8.86 -0.11
N GLN A 118 -21.32 -9.81 0.72
CA GLN A 118 -21.67 -9.89 2.15
C GLN A 118 -21.19 -8.69 2.98
N SER A 119 -20.22 -7.92 2.47
CA SER A 119 -19.65 -6.76 3.16
C SER A 119 -20.44 -5.47 2.93
N LEU A 120 -21.31 -5.42 1.90
CA LEU A 120 -22.11 -4.23 1.58
C LEU A 120 -22.93 -3.68 2.76
N PRO A 121 -23.68 -4.48 3.54
CA PRO A 121 -24.49 -3.93 4.64
C PRO A 121 -23.66 -3.29 5.77
N LEU A 122 -22.41 -3.73 5.95
CA LEU A 122 -21.49 -3.16 6.91
C LEU A 122 -20.87 -1.87 6.34
N LEU A 123 -20.33 -1.90 5.12
CA LEU A 123 -19.75 -0.72 4.49
C LEU A 123 -20.80 0.41 4.34
N GLU A 124 -22.02 0.10 3.89
CA GLU A 124 -23.12 1.07 3.76
C GLU A 124 -23.53 1.69 5.11
N LYS A 125 -23.42 0.95 6.22
CA LYS A 125 -23.62 1.47 7.58
C LYS A 125 -22.52 2.46 7.97
N TYR A 126 -21.27 2.16 7.62
CA TYR A 126 -20.09 2.96 8.00
C TYR A 126 -19.76 4.11 7.04
N CYS A 127 -20.47 4.26 5.91
CA CYS A 127 -20.49 5.49 5.08
C CYS A 127 -20.86 6.78 5.84
N ALA A 128 -21.34 6.68 7.08
CA ALA A 128 -21.68 7.78 7.98
C ALA A 128 -20.93 7.69 9.33
N ASP A 129 -19.74 7.09 9.35
CA ASP A 129 -18.88 7.04 10.54
C ASP A 129 -18.46 8.46 10.99
N PRO A 130 -18.28 8.71 12.30
CA PRO A 130 -17.73 9.98 12.79
C PRO A 130 -16.28 10.26 12.38
N ALA A 131 -15.49 9.23 12.04
CA ALA A 131 -14.15 9.40 11.45
C ALA A 131 -14.28 9.60 9.92
N PRO A 132 -13.93 10.79 9.37
CA PRO A 132 -14.12 11.09 7.95
C PRO A 132 -13.44 10.10 7.01
N GLU A 133 -12.22 9.66 7.32
CA GLU A 133 -11.43 8.69 6.58
C GLU A 133 -12.17 7.34 6.45
N VAL A 134 -12.71 6.82 7.55
CA VAL A 134 -13.50 5.58 7.55
C VAL A 134 -14.79 5.76 6.74
N ALA A 135 -15.45 6.90 6.88
CA ALA A 135 -16.69 7.19 6.17
C ALA A 135 -16.47 7.33 4.65
N ASP A 136 -15.38 7.96 4.22
CA ASP A 136 -15.05 8.16 2.81
C ASP A 136 -14.54 6.87 2.16
N THR A 137 -13.68 6.09 2.83
CA THR A 137 -13.27 4.76 2.34
C THR A 137 -14.45 3.81 2.24
N CYS A 138 -15.41 3.84 3.19
CA CYS A 138 -16.62 3.03 3.06
C CYS A 138 -17.44 3.39 1.80
N LYS A 139 -17.53 4.68 1.42
CA LYS A 139 -18.23 5.09 0.18
C LYS A 139 -17.51 4.60 -1.07
N LEU A 140 -16.17 4.66 -1.08
CA LEU A 140 -15.33 4.12 -2.15
C LEU A 140 -15.47 2.59 -2.25
N ALA A 141 -15.32 1.87 -1.15
CA ALA A 141 -15.46 0.42 -1.08
C ALA A 141 -16.87 -0.06 -1.50
N VAL A 142 -17.96 0.61 -1.09
CA VAL A 142 -19.32 0.33 -1.58
C VAL A 142 -19.41 0.50 -3.09
N SER A 143 -18.78 1.54 -3.64
CA SER A 143 -18.75 1.83 -5.08
C SER A 143 -17.96 0.76 -5.84
N LEU A 144 -16.79 0.37 -5.33
CA LEU A 144 -15.94 -0.69 -5.89
C LEU A 144 -16.62 -2.07 -5.85
N VAL A 145 -17.22 -2.46 -4.73
CA VAL A 145 -17.95 -3.73 -4.60
C VAL A 145 -19.12 -3.78 -5.59
N LYS A 146 -19.93 -2.71 -5.67
CA LYS A 146 -21.03 -2.63 -6.64
C LYS A 146 -20.52 -2.69 -8.09
N TYR A 147 -19.43 -2.00 -8.39
CA TYR A 147 -18.76 -2.07 -9.69
C TYR A 147 -18.28 -3.50 -10.01
N LYS A 148 -17.55 -4.16 -9.11
CA LYS A 148 -17.06 -5.55 -9.27
C LYS A 148 -18.23 -6.52 -9.51
N LEU A 149 -19.31 -6.40 -8.74
CA LEU A 149 -20.52 -7.24 -8.89
C LEU A 149 -21.26 -7.02 -10.21
N SER A 150 -21.44 -5.77 -10.66
CA SER A 150 -22.10 -5.49 -11.95
C SER A 150 -21.19 -5.84 -13.15
N LYS A 151 -19.87 -5.71 -13.02
CA LYS A 151 -18.90 -6.20 -14.00
C LYS A 151 -18.94 -7.72 -14.14
N ALA A 152 -19.02 -8.46 -13.03
CA ALA A 152 -19.14 -9.92 -13.03
C ALA A 152 -20.44 -10.43 -13.70
N LYS A 153 -21.51 -9.60 -13.73
CA LYS A 153 -22.76 -9.89 -14.45
C LYS A 153 -22.76 -9.45 -15.92
N GLY A 154 -21.73 -8.74 -16.38
CA GLY A 154 -21.71 -8.11 -17.70
C GLY A 154 -22.62 -6.88 -17.84
N GLU A 155 -23.04 -6.27 -16.72
CA GLU A 155 -23.85 -5.04 -16.70
C GLU A 155 -22.99 -3.78 -16.98
N VAL A 156 -21.68 -3.87 -16.75
CA VAL A 156 -20.70 -2.81 -17.02
C VAL A 156 -19.96 -3.10 -18.32
N LEU A 157 -20.17 -2.25 -19.32
CA LEU A 157 -19.42 -2.22 -20.57
C LEU A 157 -18.46 -1.02 -20.52
N GLU A 158 -17.22 -1.25 -20.14
CA GLU A 158 -16.15 -0.24 -20.21
C GLU A 158 -15.35 -0.37 -21.50
N GLY A 159 -14.81 0.75 -21.98
CA GLY A 159 -13.79 0.77 -23.02
C GLY A 159 -12.44 0.23 -22.54
N GLU A 160 -11.40 0.43 -23.35
CA GLU A 160 -10.04 0.22 -22.86
C GLU A 160 -9.73 1.25 -21.76
N VAL A 161 -9.32 0.78 -20.57
CA VAL A 161 -8.78 1.62 -19.50
C VAL A 161 -7.25 1.68 -19.58
N ASP A 162 -6.64 2.66 -18.93
CA ASP A 162 -5.18 2.64 -18.74
C ASP A 162 -4.78 1.40 -17.94
N ARG A 163 -4.01 0.52 -18.55
CA ARG A 163 -3.54 -0.74 -17.94
C ARG A 163 -2.82 -0.42 -16.64
N ASN A 164 -3.26 -1.00 -15.52
CA ASN A 164 -2.48 -1.02 -14.29
C ASN A 164 -1.17 -1.81 -14.53
N PRO A 165 0.03 -1.19 -14.40
CA PRO A 165 1.30 -1.92 -14.45
C PRO A 165 1.68 -2.50 -13.07
N TYR A 166 1.01 -2.07 -12.01
CA TYR A 166 1.22 -2.49 -10.62
C TYR A 166 0.43 -3.76 -10.29
N LEU A 167 0.78 -4.40 -9.17
CA LEU A 167 0.15 -5.61 -8.65
C LEU A 167 -0.74 -5.31 -7.42
N SER A 168 -1.29 -4.09 -7.38
CA SER A 168 -2.24 -3.60 -6.39
C SER A 168 -3.68 -3.80 -6.86
N GLU A 169 -4.56 -4.21 -5.94
CA GLU A 169 -6.01 -4.10 -6.09
C GLU A 169 -6.46 -2.71 -5.65
N ASP A 170 -6.58 -1.80 -6.61
CA ASP A 170 -6.86 -0.39 -6.38
C ASP A 170 -8.31 -0.14 -5.86
N PRO A 171 -8.55 0.85 -4.97
CA PRO A 171 -9.89 1.25 -4.48
C PRO A 171 -10.83 1.79 -5.58
N ALA A 172 -10.32 2.11 -6.77
CA ALA A 172 -11.14 2.36 -7.95
C ALA A 172 -10.46 1.91 -9.25
N PRO A 173 -11.21 1.43 -10.26
CA PRO A 173 -10.64 1.15 -11.58
C PRO A 173 -10.16 2.44 -12.27
N ALA A 174 -9.03 2.40 -12.97
CA ALA A 174 -8.56 3.52 -13.78
C ALA A 174 -9.63 4.05 -14.76
N ALA A 175 -9.55 5.34 -15.09
CA ALA A 175 -10.40 5.96 -16.11
C ALA A 175 -10.18 5.38 -17.53
N GLU A 176 -11.09 5.72 -18.45
CA GLU A 176 -10.97 5.32 -19.86
C GLU A 176 -9.70 5.92 -20.50
N LYS A 177 -8.99 5.09 -21.27
CA LYS A 177 -7.63 5.32 -21.78
C LYS A 177 -7.51 6.51 -22.75
N ASP A 178 -8.61 6.86 -23.42
CA ASP A 178 -8.66 7.97 -24.38
C ASP A 178 -8.87 9.34 -23.71
N ILE A 179 -9.20 9.39 -22.42
CA ILE A 179 -9.35 10.64 -21.66
C ILE A 179 -7.96 11.32 -21.54
N PRO A 180 -7.76 12.54 -22.07
CA PRO A 180 -6.46 13.20 -22.03
C PRO A 180 -6.01 13.56 -20.62
N THR A 181 -4.68 13.59 -20.39
CA THR A 181 -4.07 13.93 -19.08
C THR A 181 -4.58 15.27 -18.53
N ALA A 182 -4.79 16.26 -19.39
CA ALA A 182 -5.37 17.55 -19.01
C ALA A 182 -6.81 17.47 -18.46
N GLU A 183 -7.65 16.54 -18.95
CA GLU A 183 -9.02 16.36 -18.44
C GLU A 183 -9.01 15.50 -17.17
N LEU A 184 -8.14 14.48 -17.08
CA LEU A 184 -7.92 13.74 -15.83
C LEU A 184 -7.46 14.67 -14.71
N ARG A 185 -6.51 15.57 -14.99
CA ARG A 185 -6.05 16.60 -14.07
C ARG A 185 -7.20 17.51 -13.62
N LYS A 186 -8.09 17.89 -14.53
CA LYS A 186 -9.28 18.70 -14.19
C LYS A 186 -10.25 17.94 -13.28
N ILE A 187 -10.47 16.63 -13.51
CA ILE A 187 -11.28 15.79 -12.63
C ILE A 187 -10.63 15.64 -11.25
N LEU A 188 -9.31 15.37 -11.22
CA LEU A 188 -8.54 15.19 -9.98
C LEU A 188 -8.56 16.44 -9.09
N LEU A 189 -8.46 17.63 -9.69
CA LEU A 189 -8.42 18.92 -9.00
C LEU A 189 -9.83 19.53 -8.77
N ASP A 190 -10.90 18.80 -9.04
CA ASP A 190 -12.26 19.23 -8.70
C ASP A 190 -12.56 18.87 -7.23
N HIS A 191 -12.41 19.85 -6.34
CA HIS A 191 -12.65 19.67 -4.90
C HIS A 191 -14.13 19.38 -4.57
N ASP A 192 -15.07 19.80 -5.41
CA ASP A 192 -16.51 19.51 -5.28
C ASP A 192 -16.92 18.23 -6.05
N GLY A 193 -15.97 17.56 -6.71
CA GLY A 193 -16.19 16.39 -7.55
C GLY A 193 -16.39 15.08 -6.77
N GLU A 194 -17.07 14.13 -7.41
CA GLU A 194 -17.33 12.78 -6.87
C GLU A 194 -16.01 12.03 -6.59
N MET A 195 -15.79 11.62 -5.32
CA MET A 195 -14.52 11.02 -4.88
C MET A 195 -14.10 9.81 -5.74
N PHE A 196 -15.05 8.94 -6.08
CA PHE A 196 -14.77 7.78 -6.94
C PHE A 196 -14.21 8.21 -8.30
N ALA A 197 -14.75 9.26 -8.93
CA ALA A 197 -14.24 9.79 -10.20
C ALA A 197 -12.83 10.39 -10.07
N LYS A 198 -12.54 11.08 -8.96
CA LYS A 198 -11.19 11.58 -8.64
C LYS A 198 -10.18 10.43 -8.51
N TYR A 199 -10.55 9.36 -7.81
CA TYR A 199 -9.75 8.13 -7.69
C TYR A 199 -9.53 7.45 -9.06
N ARG A 200 -10.56 7.32 -9.90
CA ARG A 200 -10.40 6.79 -11.27
C ARG A 200 -9.41 7.60 -12.11
N ALA A 201 -9.44 8.93 -11.97
CA ALA A 201 -8.50 9.82 -12.63
C ALA A 201 -7.08 9.68 -12.05
N MET A 202 -6.95 9.57 -10.73
CA MET A 202 -5.70 9.35 -10.01
C MET A 202 -4.96 8.10 -10.50
N PHE A 203 -5.63 6.94 -10.54
CA PHE A 203 -5.00 5.70 -11.01
C PHE A 203 -4.68 5.72 -12.50
N SER A 204 -5.45 6.42 -13.33
CA SER A 204 -5.09 6.62 -14.74
C SER A 204 -3.85 7.52 -14.89
N LEU A 205 -3.70 8.56 -14.07
CA LEU A 205 -2.49 9.39 -14.02
C LEU A 205 -1.27 8.59 -13.52
N ARG A 206 -1.43 7.79 -12.46
CA ARG A 206 -0.42 6.86 -11.95
C ARG A 206 0.05 5.90 -13.05
N ASN A 207 -0.87 5.22 -13.72
CA ASN A 207 -0.59 4.23 -14.77
C ASN A 207 0.15 4.83 -15.98
N ARG A 208 0.04 6.16 -16.20
CA ARG A 208 0.78 6.88 -17.26
C ARG A 208 2.21 7.24 -16.86
N ASN A 209 2.44 7.51 -15.57
CA ASN A 209 3.72 7.91 -14.97
C ASN A 209 4.57 8.89 -15.82
N THR A 210 3.92 9.90 -16.41
CA THR A 210 4.60 11.00 -17.10
C THR A 210 4.83 12.16 -16.14
N GLU A 211 5.79 13.05 -16.45
CA GLU A 211 6.02 14.27 -15.67
C GLU A 211 4.76 15.14 -15.55
N GLU A 212 3.96 15.26 -16.63
CA GLU A 212 2.66 15.96 -16.60
C GLU A 212 1.68 15.31 -15.60
N ALA A 213 1.62 13.98 -15.56
CA ALA A 213 0.73 13.25 -14.66
C ALA A 213 1.21 13.32 -13.20
N ALA A 214 2.51 13.21 -12.96
CA ALA A 214 3.13 13.37 -11.64
C ALA A 214 2.90 14.78 -11.07
N LEU A 215 3.02 15.83 -11.91
CA LEU A 215 2.72 17.21 -11.51
C LEU A 215 1.21 17.42 -11.28
N ALA A 216 0.33 16.75 -12.03
CA ALA A 216 -1.12 16.76 -11.76
C ALA A 216 -1.45 16.17 -10.38
N LEU A 217 -0.83 15.04 -10.03
CA LEU A 217 -0.93 14.44 -8.70
C LEU A 217 -0.36 15.39 -7.63
N ALA A 218 0.79 16.01 -7.87
CA ALA A 218 1.44 16.93 -6.90
C ALA A 218 0.61 18.16 -6.56
N ASP A 219 -0.12 18.72 -7.53
CA ASP A 219 -1.01 19.86 -7.30
C ASP A 219 -2.27 19.47 -6.51
N SER A 220 -2.62 18.19 -6.45
CA SER A 220 -3.81 17.69 -5.75
C SER A 220 -3.66 17.60 -4.23
N PHE A 221 -2.45 17.78 -3.68
CA PHE A 221 -2.22 18.04 -2.24
C PHE A 221 -2.86 19.35 -1.74
N SER A 222 -3.40 20.18 -2.64
CA SER A 222 -4.25 21.33 -2.28
C SER A 222 -5.66 20.95 -1.81
N ASP A 223 -6.07 19.68 -1.96
CA ASP A 223 -7.39 19.19 -1.59
C ASP A 223 -7.60 19.15 -0.06
N PRO A 224 -8.79 19.51 0.45
CA PRO A 224 -9.06 19.49 1.88
C PRO A 224 -9.19 18.08 2.48
N ASN A 225 -9.40 17.02 1.67
CA ASN A 225 -9.70 15.68 2.17
C ASN A 225 -8.41 14.89 2.50
N PRO A 226 -8.20 14.46 3.77
CA PRO A 226 -6.99 13.72 4.14
C PRO A 226 -6.88 12.32 3.50
N LEU A 227 -7.98 11.61 3.30
CA LEU A 227 -7.97 10.29 2.65
C LEU A 227 -7.52 10.39 1.20
N PHE A 228 -8.08 11.36 0.47
CA PHE A 228 -7.68 11.61 -0.91
C PHE A 228 -6.19 12.01 -1.02
N LYS A 229 -5.68 12.84 -0.10
CA LYS A 229 -4.25 13.22 -0.10
C LYS A 229 -3.32 12.08 0.30
N HIS A 230 -3.75 11.19 1.20
CA HIS A 230 -3.05 9.94 1.52
C HIS A 230 -2.89 9.11 0.23
N GLU A 231 -3.99 8.84 -0.47
CA GLU A 231 -3.98 8.10 -1.74
C GLU A 231 -3.04 8.72 -2.79
N VAL A 232 -3.01 10.06 -2.88
CA VAL A 232 -2.10 10.79 -3.78
C VAL A 232 -0.63 10.51 -3.44
N ALA A 233 -0.27 10.43 -2.15
CA ALA A 233 1.08 10.06 -1.75
C ALA A 233 1.37 8.58 -2.06
N TYR A 234 0.43 7.67 -1.78
CA TYR A 234 0.53 6.24 -2.08
C TYR A 234 0.82 5.99 -3.56
N VAL A 235 0.02 6.56 -4.47
CA VAL A 235 0.26 6.39 -5.92
C VAL A 235 1.56 7.05 -6.39
N MET A 236 2.05 8.08 -5.71
CA MET A 236 3.37 8.66 -6.00
C MET A 236 4.52 7.75 -5.56
N GLY A 237 4.36 7.02 -4.46
CA GLY A 237 5.27 5.97 -4.04
C GLY A 237 5.36 4.87 -5.11
N GLN A 238 4.21 4.37 -5.55
CA GLN A 238 4.11 3.40 -6.66
C GLN A 238 4.75 3.90 -7.97
N MET A 239 4.67 5.20 -8.24
CA MET A 239 5.30 5.78 -9.43
C MET A 239 6.82 5.82 -9.36
N GLU A 240 7.42 5.76 -8.18
CA GLU A 240 8.87 5.92 -7.92
C GLU A 240 9.49 7.13 -8.67
N ASN A 241 8.69 8.16 -8.97
CA ASN A 241 9.05 9.20 -9.93
C ASN A 241 9.69 10.41 -9.23
N PRO A 242 11.00 10.68 -9.39
CA PRO A 242 11.70 11.67 -8.56
C PRO A 242 11.18 13.12 -8.68
N CYS A 243 10.38 13.45 -9.69
CA CYS A 243 9.78 14.79 -9.79
C CYS A 243 8.70 15.07 -8.72
N THR A 244 8.20 14.06 -8.02
CA THR A 244 7.22 14.19 -6.92
C THR A 244 7.86 14.52 -5.57
N VAL A 245 9.16 14.25 -5.39
CA VAL A 245 9.90 14.44 -4.13
C VAL A 245 9.69 15.82 -3.50
N PRO A 246 9.72 16.96 -4.23
CA PRO A 246 9.48 18.28 -3.65
C PRO A 246 8.05 18.51 -3.12
N ALA A 247 7.08 17.70 -3.54
CA ALA A 247 5.71 17.72 -3.03
C ALA A 247 5.57 16.82 -1.79
N LEU A 248 6.01 15.57 -1.88
CA LEU A 248 6.01 14.62 -0.76
C LEU A 248 6.80 15.15 0.45
N LYS A 249 7.97 15.74 0.20
CA LYS A 249 8.78 16.42 1.22
C LYS A 249 8.02 17.55 1.91
N ARG A 250 7.24 18.34 1.17
CA ARG A 250 6.42 19.43 1.75
C ARG A 250 5.34 18.89 2.68
N VAL A 251 4.72 17.77 2.29
CA VAL A 251 3.68 17.07 3.07
C VAL A 251 4.25 16.50 4.36
N LEU A 252 5.37 15.76 4.30
CA LEU A 252 6.03 15.23 5.49
C LEU A 252 6.47 16.33 6.47
N LEU A 253 6.98 17.45 5.94
CA LEU A 253 7.45 18.60 6.73
C LEU A 253 6.33 19.41 7.40
N ASP A 254 5.09 19.34 6.90
CA ASP A 254 3.98 20.14 7.43
C ASP A 254 3.41 19.50 8.70
N ALA A 255 3.81 20.01 9.87
CA ALA A 255 3.29 19.56 11.16
C ALA A 255 1.80 19.87 11.38
N SER A 256 1.14 20.61 10.49
CA SER A 256 -0.32 20.82 10.50
C SER A 256 -1.08 19.85 9.59
N GLU A 257 -0.39 19.10 8.75
CA GLU A 257 -0.97 18.06 7.90
C GLU A 257 -1.37 16.82 8.72
N HIS A 258 -2.41 16.12 8.28
CA HIS A 258 -2.93 14.94 8.95
C HIS A 258 -1.88 13.81 8.98
N ARG A 259 -1.70 13.14 10.15
CA ARG A 259 -0.69 12.08 10.36
C ARG A 259 -0.72 10.96 9.30
N MET A 260 -1.91 10.67 8.78
CA MET A 260 -2.16 9.71 7.71
C MET A 260 -1.44 10.10 6.40
N VAL A 261 -1.64 11.34 5.97
CA VAL A 261 -0.98 11.87 4.76
C VAL A 261 0.54 11.99 4.96
N ARG A 262 0.98 12.26 6.20
CA ARG A 262 2.41 12.38 6.54
C ARG A 262 3.15 11.05 6.56
N HIS A 263 2.54 9.94 7.02
CA HIS A 263 3.19 8.62 6.92
C HIS A 263 3.32 8.21 5.46
N GLU A 264 2.25 8.38 4.67
CA GLU A 264 2.24 7.93 3.29
C GLU A 264 3.24 8.71 2.43
N ALA A 265 3.43 10.00 2.74
CA ALA A 265 4.50 10.78 2.15
C ALA A 265 5.92 10.28 2.54
N ALA A 266 6.12 9.77 3.76
CA ALA A 266 7.39 9.17 4.18
C ALA A 266 7.64 7.83 3.45
N GLU A 267 6.62 6.99 3.31
CA GLU A 267 6.73 5.69 2.63
C GLU A 267 6.98 5.85 1.13
N ALA A 268 6.27 6.79 0.49
CA ALA A 268 6.53 7.18 -0.89
C ALA A 268 7.94 7.77 -1.11
N LEU A 269 8.46 8.56 -0.17
CA LEU A 269 9.86 9.03 -0.22
C LEU A 269 10.85 7.86 -0.10
N GLY A 270 10.55 6.87 0.74
CA GLY A 270 11.33 5.62 0.87
C GLY A 270 11.38 4.82 -0.43
N ALA A 271 10.23 4.62 -1.07
CA ALA A 271 10.12 3.94 -2.36
C ALA A 271 10.92 4.66 -3.47
N ILE A 272 10.88 6.00 -3.52
CA ILE A 272 11.65 6.80 -4.48
C ILE A 272 13.17 6.75 -4.21
N GLY A 273 13.59 6.58 -2.96
CA GLY A 273 14.94 6.15 -2.60
C GLY A 273 16.12 7.09 -2.95
N THR A 274 15.88 8.37 -3.26
CA THR A 274 16.98 9.32 -3.54
C THR A 274 17.73 9.74 -2.27
N THR A 275 18.95 10.25 -2.40
CA THR A 275 19.70 10.83 -1.26
C THR A 275 18.92 11.96 -0.56
N GLU A 276 18.14 12.76 -1.28
CA GLU A 276 17.27 13.77 -0.65
C GLU A 276 16.13 13.14 0.17
N CYS A 277 15.60 11.99 -0.27
CA CYS A 277 14.65 11.20 0.51
C CYS A 277 15.30 10.67 1.80
N GLU A 278 16.50 10.09 1.69
CA GLU A 278 17.25 9.55 2.83
C GLU A 278 17.52 10.62 3.91
N GLU A 279 17.95 11.81 3.48
CA GLU A 279 18.22 12.95 4.36
C GLU A 279 16.96 13.40 5.10
N VAL A 280 15.82 13.56 4.41
CA VAL A 280 14.58 14.01 5.08
C VAL A 280 13.99 12.93 5.99
N LEU A 281 13.99 11.66 5.60
CA LEU A 281 13.45 10.59 6.46
C LEU A 281 14.22 10.49 7.79
N LYS A 282 15.55 10.71 7.77
CA LYS A 282 16.39 10.76 8.97
C LYS A 282 16.06 11.92 9.91
N GLU A 283 15.56 13.04 9.40
CA GLU A 283 15.09 14.16 10.24
C GLU A 283 13.81 13.81 11.02
N TYR A 284 12.94 12.95 10.46
CA TYR A 284 11.61 12.64 10.99
C TYR A 284 11.52 11.33 11.80
N LEU A 285 12.63 10.61 12.00
CA LEU A 285 12.74 9.46 12.92
C LEU A 285 12.34 9.77 14.38
N GLN A 286 12.20 11.04 14.76
CA GLN A 286 11.81 11.49 16.11
C GLN A 286 10.58 12.43 16.09
N ASP A 287 9.76 12.38 15.03
CA ASP A 287 8.48 13.11 14.94
C ASP A 287 7.54 12.83 16.14
N GLU A 288 6.62 13.74 16.46
CA GLU A 288 5.67 13.51 17.56
C GLU A 288 4.70 12.37 17.25
N ALA A 289 4.26 12.21 16.00
CA ALA A 289 3.35 11.16 15.58
C ALA A 289 4.09 9.81 15.44
N GLN A 290 3.60 8.78 16.15
CA GLN A 290 4.22 7.45 16.13
C GLN A 290 4.26 6.83 14.73
N VAL A 291 3.15 6.89 14.01
CA VAL A 291 3.06 6.40 12.62
C VAL A 291 4.13 7.02 11.71
N VAL A 292 4.38 8.33 11.82
CA VAL A 292 5.39 9.03 10.99
C VAL A 292 6.81 8.57 11.33
N ARG A 293 7.13 8.36 12.61
CA ARG A 293 8.43 7.81 13.01
C ARG A 293 8.64 6.39 12.49
N GLU A 294 7.63 5.54 12.63
CA GLU A 294 7.69 4.13 12.23
C GLU A 294 7.79 4.01 10.70
N SER A 295 7.02 4.78 9.93
CA SER A 295 7.14 4.81 8.47
C SER A 295 8.50 5.33 8.00
N CYS A 296 9.09 6.33 8.68
CA CYS A 296 10.48 6.74 8.42
C CYS A 296 11.50 5.62 8.73
N GLU A 297 11.29 4.82 9.78
CA GLU A 297 12.14 3.66 10.10
C GLU A 297 12.03 2.56 9.03
N VAL A 298 10.80 2.22 8.61
CA VAL A 298 10.54 1.22 7.56
C VAL A 298 11.09 1.69 6.21
N ALA A 299 10.84 2.94 5.82
CA ALA A 299 11.34 3.54 4.59
C ALA A 299 12.87 3.48 4.50
N LEU A 300 13.58 3.82 5.60
CA LEU A 300 15.04 3.75 5.65
C LEU A 300 15.57 2.30 5.64
N ASP A 301 14.94 1.36 6.34
CA ASP A 301 15.28 -0.08 6.30
C ASP A 301 15.11 -0.67 4.89
N ILE A 302 14.14 -0.19 4.11
CA ILE A 302 13.97 -0.53 2.69
C ILE A 302 15.05 0.11 1.82
N MET A 303 15.37 1.39 2.01
CA MET A 303 16.46 2.05 1.28
C MET A 303 17.82 1.39 1.53
N ASP A 304 18.14 1.04 2.78
CA ASP A 304 19.35 0.31 3.15
C ASP A 304 19.37 -1.11 2.54
N TYR A 305 18.21 -1.77 2.45
CA TYR A 305 18.09 -3.09 1.83
C TYR A 305 18.37 -3.06 0.31
N TRP A 306 17.94 -2.01 -0.39
CA TRP A 306 18.16 -1.83 -1.83
C TRP A 306 19.50 -1.17 -2.20
N ALA A 307 20.23 -0.65 -1.22
CA ALA A 307 21.51 0.02 -1.44
C ALA A 307 22.52 -0.91 -2.14
N PRO A 308 23.18 -0.49 -3.25
CA PRO A 308 24.24 -1.26 -3.87
C PRO A 308 25.33 -1.60 -2.84
N THR A 309 25.72 -2.87 -2.77
CA THR A 309 26.50 -3.53 -1.68
C THR A 309 27.96 -3.09 -1.49
N ASN A 310 28.28 -1.80 -1.72
CA ASN A 310 29.63 -1.24 -1.67
C ASN A 310 29.86 -0.18 -0.58
N LEU A 311 28.90 0.12 0.30
CA LEU A 311 29.07 1.22 1.28
C LEU A 311 28.52 1.03 2.71
N CYS A 312 27.63 0.08 2.99
CA CYS A 312 27.15 -0.13 4.37
C CYS A 312 27.90 -1.27 5.08
N PHE A 313 28.40 -0.99 6.29
CA PHE A 313 28.91 -2.01 7.20
C PHE A 313 27.76 -2.95 7.55
N ALA A 314 27.98 -4.25 7.49
CA ALA A 314 27.05 -5.23 8.04
C ALA A 314 26.82 -4.93 9.53
N LEU A 315 25.65 -4.37 9.86
CA LEU A 315 25.04 -4.61 11.15
C LEU A 315 24.69 -6.09 11.18
N ASP A 316 25.51 -6.84 11.91
CA ASP A 316 25.43 -8.29 12.09
C ASP A 316 24.14 -8.65 12.85
N LEU A 317 23.01 -8.59 12.14
CA LEU A 317 21.74 -9.18 12.55
C LEU A 317 21.92 -10.69 12.46
N GLY A 318 22.42 -11.28 13.55
CA GLY A 318 22.88 -12.67 13.65
C GLY A 318 21.82 -13.74 13.40
N SER A 319 21.43 -13.91 12.13
CA SER A 319 20.81 -15.10 11.54
C SER A 319 20.82 -14.91 10.01
N GLY A 320 21.80 -15.50 9.32
CA GLY A 320 22.04 -15.25 7.90
C GLY A 320 20.93 -15.77 6.98
N ILE A 321 19.97 -14.90 6.66
CA ILE A 321 18.98 -15.05 5.58
C ILE A 321 18.97 -13.72 4.83
N ASP A 322 19.22 -13.80 3.53
CA ASP A 322 19.49 -12.65 2.67
C ASP A 322 18.26 -12.40 1.79
N PHE A 323 17.43 -11.45 2.21
CA PHE A 323 16.16 -11.09 1.56
C PHE A 323 15.42 -12.28 0.92
N ASN A 324 14.96 -12.22 -0.34
CA ASN A 324 14.94 -11.11 -1.31
C ASN A 324 13.52 -10.91 -1.91
N VAL A 325 13.09 -9.67 -2.18
CA VAL A 325 11.76 -9.37 -2.76
C VAL A 325 11.75 -8.14 -3.68
N SER A 326 11.89 -8.31 -4.99
CA SER A 326 11.83 -7.23 -6.00
C SER A 326 10.43 -6.62 -6.22
N THR A 327 9.57 -6.62 -5.19
CA THR A 327 8.16 -6.22 -5.24
C THR A 327 7.62 -5.76 -3.86
N VAL A 328 8.49 -5.41 -2.91
CA VAL A 328 8.08 -4.65 -1.71
C VAL A 328 8.34 -3.18 -1.98
N ALA A 329 7.48 -2.59 -2.80
CA ALA A 329 7.10 -1.21 -2.59
C ALA A 329 6.16 -1.19 -1.37
N LEU A 330 6.31 -0.19 -0.51
CA LEU A 330 5.37 0.06 0.59
C LEU A 330 3.96 0.37 0.05
N CYS A 331 3.94 1.00 -1.13
CA CYS A 331 2.75 1.31 -1.88
C CYS A 331 2.47 0.24 -2.97
#